data_AF-A0A914KQJ5-F1
#
_entry.id   AF-A0A914KQJ5-F1
#
_cell.length_a   1.000
_cell.length_b   1.000
_cell.length_c   1.000
_cell.angle_alpha   90.00
_cell.angle_beta   90.00
_cell.angle_gamma   90.00
#
_symmetry.space_group_name_H-M   'P 1'
#
loop_
_entity.id
_entity.type
_entity.pdbx_description
1 polymer ?
#
loop_
_entity_poly.entity_id
_entity_poly.type
_entity_poly.pdbx_seq_one_letter_code
_entity_poly.pdbx_strand_id
1 'polypeptide(L)'
;MSQALVQIRSADINAIKRHIDSGREYCSLPIIVSEAIKNLWRDPAVRVAYERRCDYHIQDSASYFFDNIDRIAAKDYRPTCRDVLLTRVATTGVVKLQFMFKSIEFNVYDVGGQRSERRKWIHVFDDVNAIIFVAAISEYDQRVREDNRTE
;
A
#
# COMPACT_ATOMS: atom_id res chain seq x y z
N MET A 1 18.08 10.11 -22.80
CA MET A 1 17.58 9.43 -21.57
C MET A 1 16.17 9.93 -21.31
N SER A 2 15.18 9.23 -21.87
CA SER A 2 13.77 9.66 -21.81
C SER A 2 13.24 9.47 -20.39
N GLN A 3 12.85 10.58 -19.75
CA GLN A 3 12.07 10.54 -18.53
C GLN A 3 10.77 9.78 -18.83
N ALA A 4 10.58 8.63 -18.18
CA ALA A 4 9.26 8.08 -18.01
C ALA A 4 8.49 9.07 -17.12
N LEU A 5 7.83 10.05 -17.76
CA LEU A 5 6.85 10.90 -17.11
C LEU A 5 5.80 9.97 -16.51
N VAL A 6 5.76 9.90 -15.19
CA VAL A 6 4.65 9.29 -14.46
C VAL A 6 3.40 10.05 -14.90
N GLN A 7 2.64 9.48 -15.84
CA GLN A 7 1.34 10.01 -16.24
C GLN A 7 0.39 9.80 -15.05
N ILE A 8 0.34 10.79 -14.16
CA ILE A 8 -0.63 10.83 -13.08
C ILE A 8 -2.01 10.87 -13.74
N ARG A 9 -2.87 9.89 -13.44
CA ARG A 9 -4.16 9.76 -14.13
C ARG A 9 -5.01 10.98 -13.88
N SER A 10 -5.82 11.38 -14.86
CA SER A 10 -6.84 12.42 -14.68
C SER A 10 -7.80 12.08 -13.51
N ALA A 11 -8.08 10.81 -13.27
CA ALA A 11 -8.85 10.35 -12.10
C ALA A 11 -8.12 10.59 -10.77
N ASP A 12 -6.80 10.34 -10.71
CA ASP A 12 -5.97 10.58 -9.53
C ASP A 12 -5.82 12.09 -9.30
N ILE A 13 -5.62 12.87 -10.38
CA ILE A 13 -5.65 14.33 -10.35
C ILE A 13 -7.00 14.83 -9.84
N ASN A 14 -8.11 14.25 -10.27
CA ASN A 14 -9.45 14.61 -9.81
C ASN A 14 -9.72 14.17 -8.37
N ALA A 15 -9.12 13.08 -7.89
CA ALA A 15 -9.18 12.67 -6.49
C ALA A 15 -8.36 13.62 -5.61
N ILE A 16 -7.16 13.98 -6.04
CA ILE A 16 -6.29 14.96 -5.40
C ILE A 16 -6.96 16.33 -5.38
N LYS A 17 -7.51 16.78 -6.51
CA LYS A 17 -8.29 18.03 -6.60
C LYS A 17 -9.49 18.01 -5.67
N ARG A 18 -10.32 16.96 -5.70
CA ARG A 18 -11.45 16.84 -4.75
C ARG A 18 -11.00 16.87 -3.29
N HIS A 19 -9.83 16.31 -2.98
CA HIS A 19 -9.28 16.35 -1.63
C HIS A 19 -8.84 17.78 -1.26
N ILE A 20 -8.13 18.47 -2.14
CA ILE A 20 -7.74 19.88 -2.01
C ILE A 20 -8.98 20.78 -1.88
N ASP A 21 -9.96 20.62 -2.77
CA ASP A 21 -11.22 21.37 -2.82
C ASP A 21 -12.08 21.12 -1.58
N SER A 22 -11.97 19.94 -0.95
CA SER A 22 -12.70 19.64 0.28
C SER A 22 -12.23 20.44 1.49
N GLY A 23 -11.15 21.22 1.37
CA GLY A 23 -10.61 22.06 2.44
C GLY A 23 -10.14 21.28 3.67
N ARG A 24 -10.18 19.94 3.62
CA ARG A 24 -9.54 19.06 4.58
C ARG A 24 -8.06 19.10 4.29
N GLU A 25 -7.39 20.16 4.75
CA GLU A 25 -5.95 20.12 4.89
C GLU A 25 -5.58 18.83 5.62
N TYR A 26 -4.48 18.22 5.19
CA TYR A 26 -3.85 17.15 5.94
C TYR A 26 -3.63 17.66 7.38
N CYS A 27 -4.51 17.27 8.31
CA CYS A 27 -4.24 17.49 9.71
C CYS A 27 -3.05 16.62 10.05
N SER A 28 -1.90 17.25 10.32
CA SER A 28 -0.74 16.58 10.88
C SER A 28 -1.19 15.68 12.01
N LEU A 29 -0.65 14.47 12.07
CA LEU A 29 -0.96 13.52 13.14
C LEU A 29 -0.86 14.26 14.50
N PRO A 30 -1.89 14.25 15.35
CA PRO A 30 -1.83 14.98 16.61
C PRO A 30 -0.60 14.57 17.40
N ILE A 31 0.11 15.54 18.00
CA ILE A 31 1.37 15.28 18.71
C ILE A 31 1.19 14.17 19.75
N ILE A 32 0.08 14.21 20.48
CA ILE A 32 -0.31 13.20 21.48
C ILE A 32 -0.34 11.79 20.88
N VAL A 33 -0.86 11.64 19.66
CA VAL A 33 -0.93 10.34 18.97
C VAL A 33 0.45 9.89 18.51
N SER A 34 1.27 10.79 17.95
CA SER A 34 2.64 10.45 17.56
C SER A 34 3.51 10.04 18.75
N GLU A 35 3.38 10.73 19.88
CA GLU A 35 4.08 10.38 21.13
C GLU A 35 3.58 9.06 21.71
N ALA A 36 2.27 8.82 21.70
CA ALA A 36 1.71 7.55 22.14
C ALA A 36 2.24 6.37 21.30
N ILE A 37 2.25 6.49 19.96
CA ILE A 37 2.81 5.47 19.06
C ILE A 37 4.29 5.26 19.35
N LYS A 38 5.05 6.35 19.50
CA LYS A 38 6.49 6.29 19.79
C LYS A 38 6.79 5.62 21.13
N ASN A 39 6.02 5.93 22.16
CA ASN A 39 6.19 5.35 23.50
C ASN A 39 5.81 3.86 23.50
N LEU A 40 4.69 3.50 22.87
CA LEU A 40 4.31 2.10 22.70
C LEU A 40 5.36 1.33 21.91
N TRP A 41 5.88 1.89 20.82
CA TRP A 41 6.88 1.21 20.00
C TRP A 41 8.23 1.01 20.71
N ARG A 42 8.54 1.84 21.71
CA ARG A 42 9.72 1.70 22.57
C ARG A 42 9.52 0.71 23.72
N ASP A 43 8.27 0.36 24.03
CA ASP A 43 7.96 -0.56 25.13
C ASP A 43 8.48 -1.99 24.81
N PRO A 44 9.29 -2.61 25.69
CA PRO A 44 9.80 -3.95 25.48
C PRO A 44 8.70 -5.01 25.25
N ALA A 45 7.55 -4.90 25.93
CA ALA A 45 6.45 -5.83 25.75
C ALA A 45 5.82 -5.71 24.37
N VAL A 46 5.71 -4.50 23.82
CA VAL A 46 5.26 -4.28 22.43
C VAL A 46 6.26 -4.83 21.42
N ARG A 47 7.57 -4.69 21.69
CA ARG A 47 8.61 -5.30 20.85
C ARG A 47 8.53 -6.82 20.83
N VAL A 48 8.35 -7.46 21.99
CA VAL A 48 8.13 -8.92 22.09
C VAL A 48 6.85 -9.35 21.37
N ALA A 49 5.76 -8.58 21.49
CA ALA A 49 4.53 -8.86 20.75
C ALA A 49 4.74 -8.75 19.22
N TYR A 50 5.54 -7.79 18.77
CA TYR A 50 5.88 -7.61 17.36
C TYR A 50 6.79 -8.72 16.81
N GLU A 51 7.65 -9.32 17.64
CA GLU A 51 8.44 -10.49 17.23
C GLU A 51 7.53 -11.67 16.88
N ARG A 52 6.39 -11.79 17.57
CA ARG A 52 5.33 -12.77 17.31
C ARG A 52 4.29 -12.30 16.30
N ARG A 53 4.60 -11.31 15.45
CA ARG A 53 3.66 -10.75 14.49
C ARG A 53 3.06 -11.74 13.50
N CYS A 54 3.64 -12.92 13.30
CA CYS A 54 3.04 -13.98 12.47
C CYS A 54 1.76 -14.58 13.08
N ASP A 55 1.59 -14.49 14.41
CA ASP A 55 0.38 -14.90 15.12
C ASP A 55 -0.79 -13.92 14.90
N TYR A 56 -0.51 -12.72 14.36
CA TYR A 56 -1.46 -11.61 14.25
C TYR A 56 -1.46 -11.01 12.83
N HIS A 57 -2.48 -10.21 12.51
CA HIS A 57 -2.52 -9.49 11.24
C HIS A 57 -1.89 -8.10 11.35
N ILE A 58 -0.56 -8.06 11.52
CA ILE A 58 0.21 -6.82 11.51
C ILE A 58 0.73 -6.57 10.09
N GLN A 59 0.73 -5.31 9.64
CA GLN A 59 1.25 -4.95 8.32
C GLN A 59 2.79 -5.05 8.29
N ASP A 60 3.35 -5.65 7.23
CA ASP A 60 4.80 -5.86 7.09
C ASP A 60 5.64 -4.58 7.23
N SER A 61 5.11 -3.46 6.75
CA SER A 61 5.76 -2.16 6.81
C SER A 61 5.56 -1.42 8.13
N ALA A 62 4.91 -2.02 9.12
CA ALA A 62 4.58 -1.37 10.39
C ALA A 62 5.84 -0.86 11.10
N SER A 63 6.89 -1.68 11.21
CA SER A 63 8.16 -1.24 11.82
C SER A 63 8.74 -0.01 11.12
N TYR A 64 8.77 0.00 9.79
CA TYR A 64 9.27 1.13 9.02
C TYR A 64 8.54 2.43 9.37
N PHE A 65 7.20 2.40 9.44
CA PHE A 65 6.43 3.60 9.78
C PHE A 65 6.59 4.00 11.24
N PHE A 66 6.62 3.05 12.18
CA PHE A 66 6.82 3.34 13.60
C PHE A 66 8.21 3.89 13.91
N ASP A 67 9.26 3.34 13.28
CA ASP A 67 10.64 3.83 13.39
C ASP A 67 10.77 5.27 12.83
N ASN A 68 9.89 5.66 11.91
CA ASN A 68 9.91 6.97 11.25
C ASN A 68 8.78 7.90 11.72
N ILE A 69 8.12 7.60 12.84
CA ILE A 69 6.91 8.33 13.28
C ILE A 69 7.15 9.83 13.47
N ASP A 70 8.33 10.23 13.96
CA ASP A 70 8.69 11.64 14.15
C ASP A 70 8.68 12.41 12.81
N ARG A 71 9.21 11.80 11.76
CA ARG A 71 9.22 12.38 10.41
C ARG A 71 7.83 12.42 9.80
N ILE A 72 7.02 11.39 10.02
CA ILE A 72 5.68 11.25 9.45
C ILE A 72 4.68 12.18 10.15
N ALA A 73 4.86 12.44 11.45
CA ALA A 73 4.02 13.34 12.23
C ALA A 73 4.41 14.82 12.08
N ALA A 74 5.52 15.14 11.42
CA ALA A 74 5.95 16.50 11.18
C ALA A 74 4.91 17.28 10.35
N LYS A 75 4.72 18.57 10.67
CA LYS A 75 3.72 19.43 10.01
C LYS A 75 3.97 19.60 8.51
N ASP A 76 5.23 19.54 8.11
CA ASP A 76 5.71 19.68 6.73
C ASP A 76 6.03 18.32 6.09
N TYR A 77 5.56 17.22 6.67
CA TYR A 77 5.78 15.87 6.16
C TYR A 77 5.37 15.77 4.69
N ARG A 78 6.31 15.32 3.85
CA ARG A 78 6.09 14.94 2.46
C ARG A 78 6.43 13.46 2.30
N PRO A 79 5.48 12.62 1.83
CA PRO A 79 5.77 11.23 1.57
C PRO A 79 6.92 11.06 0.59
N THR A 80 7.89 10.24 0.95
CA THR A 80 8.95 9.80 0.06
C THR A 80 8.42 8.71 -0.88
N CYS A 81 9.14 8.44 -1.97
CA CYS A 81 8.81 7.30 -2.82
C CYS A 81 8.77 5.99 -2.02
N ARG A 82 9.61 5.85 -0.98
CA ARG A 82 9.62 4.69 -0.09
C ARG A 82 8.36 4.61 0.77
N ASP A 83 7.88 5.73 1.31
CA ASP A 83 6.61 5.77 2.05
C ASP A 83 5.45 5.34 1.15
N VAL A 84 5.41 5.84 -0.09
CA VAL A 84 4.38 5.49 -1.08
C VAL A 84 4.43 3.99 -1.41
N LEU A 85 5.62 3.43 -1.67
CA LEU A 85 5.78 2.00 -1.99
C LEU A 85 5.41 1.08 -0.82
N LEU A 86 5.67 1.50 0.42
CA LEU A 86 5.37 0.72 1.63
C LEU A 86 3.95 0.94 2.15
N THR A 87 3.22 1.91 1.61
CA THR A 87 1.82 2.15 1.98
C THR A 87 0.93 1.08 1.37
N ARG A 88 0.25 0.32 2.21
CA ARG A 88 -0.71 -0.70 1.76
C ARG A 88 -2.05 -0.06 1.47
N VAL A 89 -2.42 0.00 0.19
CA VAL A 89 -3.78 0.29 -0.26
C VAL A 89 -4.26 -0.93 -1.03
N ALA A 90 -5.37 -1.53 -0.59
CA ALA A 90 -5.94 -2.67 -1.29
C ALA A 90 -6.43 -2.24 -2.68
N THR A 91 -5.91 -2.86 -3.74
CA THR A 91 -6.43 -2.67 -5.10
C THR A 91 -7.87 -3.17 -5.17
N THR A 92 -8.79 -2.27 -5.47
CA THR A 92 -10.19 -2.60 -5.77
C THR A 92 -10.43 -2.47 -7.26
N GLY A 93 -10.97 -3.51 -7.88
CA GLY A 93 -11.23 -3.55 -9.32
C GLY A 93 -9.98 -3.86 -10.13
N VAL A 94 -9.99 -3.35 -11.36
CA VAL A 94 -8.93 -3.53 -12.35
C VAL A 94 -8.28 -2.19 -12.62
N VAL A 95 -6.96 -2.18 -12.58
CA VAL A 95 -6.15 -0.99 -12.77
C VAL A 95 -5.24 -1.18 -13.97
N LYS A 96 -5.44 -0.39 -15.04
CA LYS A 96 -4.61 -0.42 -16.25
C LYS A 96 -3.47 0.60 -16.19
N LEU A 97 -2.25 0.17 -16.47
CA LEU A 97 -1.08 1.01 -16.68
C LEU A 97 -0.57 0.79 -18.12
N GLN A 98 -0.38 1.87 -18.85
CA GLN A 98 0.09 1.84 -20.23
C GLN A 98 1.38 2.64 -20.33
N PHE A 99 2.42 2.05 -20.90
CA PHE A 99 3.70 2.73 -21.10
C PHE A 99 4.45 2.17 -22.31
N MET A 100 5.36 2.99 -22.85
CA MET A 100 6.23 2.60 -23.95
C MET A 100 7.61 2.22 -23.42
N PHE A 101 8.13 1.07 -23.82
CA PHE A 101 9.49 0.65 -23.52
C PHE A 101 10.16 0.09 -24.77
N LYS A 102 11.28 0.69 -25.19
CA LYS A 102 12.01 0.32 -26.44
C LYS A 102 11.10 0.26 -27.67
N SER A 103 10.22 1.26 -27.81
CA SER A 103 9.21 1.35 -28.88
C SER A 103 8.15 0.24 -28.90
N ILE A 104 8.08 -0.56 -27.83
CA ILE A 104 7.01 -1.55 -27.62
C ILE A 104 6.03 -0.97 -26.60
N GLU A 105 4.75 -1.06 -26.91
CA GLU A 105 3.68 -0.65 -26.02
C GLU A 105 3.37 -1.77 -25.01
N PHE A 106 3.44 -1.45 -23.73
CA PHE A 106 3.06 -2.35 -22.64
C PHE A 106 1.73 -1.91 -22.04
N ASN A 107 0.79 -2.86 -21.95
CA ASN A 107 -0.46 -2.72 -21.23
C ASN A 107 -0.41 -3.68 -20.02
N VAL A 108 -0.19 -3.12 -18.83
CA VAL A 108 -0.14 -3.87 -17.57
C VAL A 108 -1.46 -3.70 -16.83
N TYR A 109 -2.06 -4.80 -16.41
CA TYR A 109 -3.29 -4.82 -15.63
C TYR A 109 -2.98 -5.34 -14.23
N ASP A 110 -3.17 -4.48 -13.22
CA ASP A 110 -3.16 -4.85 -11.81
C ASP A 110 -4.58 -5.15 -11.35
N VAL A 111 -4.79 -6.31 -10.74
CA VAL A 111 -6.11 -6.78 -10.32
C VAL A 111 -6.04 -7.18 -8.86
N GLY A 112 -7.04 -6.77 -8.08
CA GLY A 112 -7.12 -7.12 -6.67
C GLY A 112 -7.04 -8.63 -6.43
N GLY A 113 -6.13 -9.06 -5.54
CA GLY A 113 -5.92 -10.47 -5.19
C GLY A 113 -6.82 -11.02 -4.06
N GLN A 114 -7.55 -10.14 -3.36
CA GLN A 114 -8.50 -10.51 -2.31
C GLN A 114 -9.61 -11.41 -2.85
N ARG A 115 -10.13 -12.34 -2.04
CA ARG A 115 -11.16 -13.32 -2.48
C ARG A 115 -12.37 -12.64 -3.13
N SER A 116 -12.79 -11.48 -2.62
CA SER A 116 -13.90 -10.68 -3.18
C SER A 116 -13.61 -10.12 -4.58
N GLU A 117 -12.35 -9.86 -4.90
CA GLU A 117 -11.91 -9.24 -6.15
C GLU A 117 -11.61 -10.27 -7.26
N ARG A 118 -11.33 -11.53 -6.89
CA ARG A 118 -10.95 -12.61 -7.84
C ARG A 118 -11.96 -12.88 -8.95
N ARG A 119 -13.25 -12.63 -8.71
CA ARG A 119 -14.29 -12.79 -9.76
C ARG A 119 -14.07 -11.85 -10.94
N LYS A 120 -13.38 -10.73 -10.74
CA LYS A 120 -13.12 -9.72 -11.77
C LYS A 120 -11.96 -10.10 -12.70
N TRP A 121 -11.16 -11.09 -12.31
CA TRP A 121 -10.00 -11.54 -13.09
C TRP A 121 -10.42 -11.95 -14.50
N ILE A 122 -11.48 -12.74 -14.65
CA ILE A 122 -11.93 -13.24 -15.95
C ILE A 122 -12.17 -12.13 -17.00
N HIS A 123 -12.45 -10.89 -16.59
CA HIS A 123 -12.67 -9.76 -17.50
C HIS A 123 -11.38 -9.18 -18.13
N VAL A 124 -10.20 -9.56 -17.63
CA VAL A 124 -8.90 -9.04 -18.11
C VAL A 124 -7.97 -10.12 -18.63
N PHE A 125 -8.39 -11.38 -18.58
CA PHE A 125 -7.58 -12.51 -19.02
C PHE A 125 -7.70 -12.81 -20.52
N ASP A 126 -8.55 -12.08 -21.24
CA ASP A 126 -8.66 -12.21 -22.70
C ASP A 126 -7.46 -11.55 -23.38
N ASP A 127 -6.84 -12.25 -24.33
CA ASP A 127 -5.69 -11.81 -25.13
C ASP A 127 -4.44 -11.33 -24.33
N VAL A 128 -4.16 -11.96 -23.18
CA VAL A 128 -2.94 -11.67 -22.40
C VAL A 128 -1.70 -12.34 -22.98
N ASN A 129 -0.63 -11.56 -23.22
CA ASN A 129 0.63 -12.13 -23.72
C ASN A 129 1.45 -12.86 -22.63
N ALA A 130 1.33 -12.43 -21.39
CA ALA A 130 2.07 -12.99 -20.25
C ALA A 130 1.35 -12.72 -18.93
N ILE A 131 1.58 -13.59 -17.93
CA ILE A 131 1.09 -13.44 -16.57
C ILE A 131 2.28 -13.30 -15.62
N ILE A 132 2.26 -12.26 -14.78
CA ILE A 132 3.20 -12.11 -13.67
C ILE A 132 2.47 -12.54 -12.39
N PHE A 133 2.81 -13.72 -11.88
CA PHE A 133 2.26 -14.22 -10.63
C PHE A 133 3.17 -13.84 -9.46
N VAL A 134 2.65 -13.05 -8.51
CA VAL A 134 3.39 -12.58 -7.34
C VAL A 134 2.96 -13.38 -6.11
N ALA A 135 3.92 -13.96 -5.40
CA ALA A 135 3.69 -14.70 -4.17
C ALA A 135 4.56 -14.15 -3.04
N ALA A 136 3.96 -13.93 -1.87
CA ALA A 136 4.68 -13.51 -0.68
C ALA A 136 5.30 -14.73 0.01
N ILE A 137 6.59 -14.96 -0.22
CA ILE A 137 7.33 -16.10 0.37
C ILE A 137 7.46 -15.94 1.90
N SER A 138 7.49 -14.70 2.39
CA SER A 138 7.59 -14.38 3.82
C SER A 138 6.32 -14.64 4.63
N GLU A 139 5.20 -14.95 3.98
CA GLU A 139 3.91 -15.21 4.65
C GLU A 139 3.69 -16.72 4.92
N TYR A 140 4.74 -17.56 4.85
CA TYR A 140 4.62 -19.02 4.99
C TYR A 140 4.05 -19.47 6.35
N ASP A 141 4.23 -18.67 7.40
CA ASP A 141 3.76 -18.91 8.77
C ASP A 141 2.53 -18.05 9.13
N GLN A 142 1.95 -17.36 8.16
CA GLN A 142 0.80 -16.47 8.37
C GLN A 142 -0.51 -17.10 7.88
N ARG A 143 -1.61 -16.68 8.50
CA ARG A 143 -2.97 -17.03 8.05
C ARG A 143 -3.51 -15.96 7.10
N VAL A 144 -4.37 -16.37 6.17
CA VAL A 144 -5.07 -15.43 5.30
C VAL A 144 -6.17 -14.74 6.11
N ARG A 145 -6.20 -13.40 6.12
CA ARG A 145 -7.19 -12.59 6.87
C ARG A 145 -8.65 -12.93 6.56
N GLU A 146 -8.91 -13.41 5.35
CA GLU A 146 -10.26 -13.76 4.86
C GLU A 146 -10.71 -15.17 5.28
N ASP A 147 -9.88 -15.92 5.99
CA ASP A 147 -10.22 -17.25 6.49
C ASP A 147 -10.82 -17.14 7.90
N ASN A 148 -12.14 -17.32 8.00
CA ASN A 148 -12.89 -17.35 9.26
C ASN A 148 -12.66 -18.64 10.09
N ARG A 149 -11.49 -19.28 9.95
CA ARG A 149 -11.17 -20.47 10.75
C ARG A 149 -10.16 -20.05 11.82
N THR A 150 -10.64 -20.07 13.06
CA THR A 150 -10.05 -19.72 14.38
C THR A 150 -10.42 -18.31 14.85
N GLU A 151 -11.14 -18.12 15.96
CA GLU A 151 -11.53 -19.03 17.06
C GLU A 151 -12.98 -19.53 16.99
#